data_AF-A0P105-F1
#
_entry.id   AF-A0P105-F1
#
_cell.length_a   1.000
_cell.length_b   1.000
_cell.length_c   1.000
_cell.angle_alpha   90.00
_cell.angle_beta   90.00
_cell.angle_gamma   90.00
#
_symmetry.space_group_name_H-M   'P 1'
#
loop_
_entity.id
_entity.type
_entity.pdbx_description
1 polymer ?
#
loop_
_entity_poly.entity_id
_entity_poly.type
_entity_poly.pdbx_seq_one_letter_code
_entity_poly.pdbx_strand_id
1 'polypeptide(L)'
;MVFTTRSVTIQKELARQGAAILILPEISVAREVRSGELVVRPLARDAAIDTLIQLSLPQGRTLSFAAEKLSAYLEARLRSYGETGVMM
;
A
#
# COMPACT_ATOMS: atom_id res chain seq x y z
N MET A 1 -21.12 7.20 13.41
CA MET A 1 -21.49 5.92 12.77
C MET A 1 -20.21 5.21 12.37
N VAL A 2 -20.13 3.89 12.53
CA VAL A 2 -18.94 3.10 12.16
C VAL A 2 -19.34 2.10 11.08
N PHE A 3 -18.55 2.01 10.01
CA PHE A 3 -18.73 1.02 8.95
C PHE A 3 -17.73 -0.11 9.14
N THR A 4 -18.18 -1.36 9.05
CA THR A 4 -17.31 -2.54 9.13
C THR A 4 -17.42 -3.34 7.84
N THR A 5 -16.30 -3.47 7.14
CA THR A 5 -16.20 -4.29 5.92
C THR A 5 -14.77 -4.79 5.75
N ARG A 6 -14.63 -5.98 5.15
CA ARG A 6 -13.33 -6.57 4.82
C ARG A 6 -12.80 -6.16 3.44
N SER A 7 -13.56 -5.35 2.69
CA SER A 7 -13.16 -4.90 1.36
C SER A 7 -12.60 -3.48 1.39
N VAL A 8 -11.30 -3.34 1.11
CA VAL A 8 -10.64 -2.03 0.98
C VAL A 8 -11.29 -1.20 -0.13
N THR A 9 -11.75 -1.82 -1.22
CA THR A 9 -12.48 -1.12 -2.28
C THR A 9 -13.72 -0.43 -1.74
N ILE A 10 -14.54 -1.13 -0.94
CA ILE A 10 -15.75 -0.54 -0.35
C ILE A 10 -15.38 0.55 0.67
N GLN A 11 -14.33 0.34 1.48
CA GLN A 11 -13.86 1.38 2.41
C GLN A 11 -13.50 2.67 1.67
N LYS A 12 -12.76 2.57 0.56
CA LYS A 12 -12.39 3.72 -0.28
C LYS A 12 -13.61 4.42 -0.90
N GLU A 13 -14.60 3.66 -1.38
CA GLU A 13 -15.81 4.27 -1.93
C GLU A 13 -16.59 5.07 -0.88
N LEU A 14 -16.67 4.57 0.35
CA LEU A 14 -17.27 5.33 1.47
C LEU A 14 -16.52 6.65 1.71
N ALA A 15 -15.19 6.65 1.61
CA ALA A 15 -14.40 7.88 1.75
C ALA A 15 -14.59 8.84 0.56
N ARG A 16 -14.64 8.33 -0.67
CA ARG A 16 -14.90 9.14 -1.89
C ARG A 16 -16.26 9.82 -1.84
N GLN A 17 -17.25 9.18 -1.21
CA GLN A 17 -18.58 9.75 -0.97
C GLN A 17 -18.64 10.70 0.24
N GLY A 18 -17.54 10.91 0.95
CA GLY A 18 -17.49 11.73 2.16
C GLY A 18 -18.16 11.10 3.39
N ALA A 19 -18.49 9.81 3.33
CA ALA A 19 -19.17 9.09 4.40
C ALA A 19 -18.22 8.56 5.47
N ALA A 20 -16.92 8.44 5.18
CA ALA A 20 -15.92 7.89 6.09
C ALA A 20 -14.54 8.57 5.98
N ILE A 21 -13.80 8.54 7.08
CA ILE A 21 -12.35 8.77 7.12
C ILE A 21 -11.68 7.41 7.31
N LEU A 22 -10.54 7.20 6.64
CA LEU A 22 -9.82 5.93 6.65
C LEU A 22 -8.41 6.12 7.20
N ILE A 23 -7.92 5.10 7.91
CA ILE A 23 -6.49 4.92 8.18
C ILE A 23 -6.06 3.71 7.35
N LEU A 24 -5.23 3.96 6.33
CA LEU A 24 -4.75 2.94 5.40
C LEU A 24 -3.25 3.11 5.17
N PRO A 25 -2.52 2.02 4.85
CA PRO A 25 -1.16 2.12 4.36
C PRO A 25 -1.09 2.99 3.10
N GLU A 26 0.00 3.73 2.96
CA GLU A 26 0.24 4.64 1.83
C GLU A 26 0.07 3.96 0.46
N ILE A 27 0.64 2.75 0.32
CA ILE A 27 0.54 1.96 -0.93
C ILE A 27 -0.90 1.65 -1.33
N SER A 28 -1.80 1.58 -0.34
CA SER A 28 -3.20 1.26 -0.58
C SER A 28 -3.96 2.45 -1.14
N VAL A 29 -3.50 3.70 -1.00
CA VAL A 29 -4.23 4.90 -1.44
C VAL A 29 -3.48 5.76 -2.46
N ALA A 30 -2.25 5.39 -2.81
CA ALA A 30 -1.38 6.19 -3.66
C ALA A 30 -1.98 6.52 -5.05
N ARG A 31 -2.85 5.66 -5.60
CA ARG A 31 -3.50 5.94 -6.90
C ARG A 31 -4.54 7.05 -6.77
N GLU A 32 -5.40 6.94 -5.78
CA GLU A 32 -6.49 7.89 -5.52
C GLU A 32 -5.96 9.26 -5.08
N VAL A 33 -4.82 9.29 -4.39
CA VAL A 33 -4.18 10.56 -4.08
C VAL A 33 -3.57 11.21 -5.31
N ARG A 34 -2.89 10.44 -6.17
CA ARG A 34 -2.35 10.98 -7.43
C ARG A 34 -3.45 11.48 -8.38
N SER A 35 -4.62 10.84 -8.39
CA SER A 35 -5.77 11.31 -9.18
C SER A 35 -6.57 12.43 -8.51
N GLY A 36 -6.25 12.79 -7.26
CA GLY A 36 -6.96 13.81 -6.49
C GLY A 36 -8.34 13.38 -5.99
N GLU A 37 -8.68 12.08 -6.10
CA GLU A 37 -9.94 11.52 -5.62
C GLU A 37 -9.99 11.38 -4.10
N LEU A 38 -8.82 11.24 -3.47
CA LEU A 38 -8.66 11.23 -2.02
C LEU A 38 -7.52 12.17 -1.62
N VAL A 39 -7.65 12.75 -0.43
CA VAL A 39 -6.58 13.53 0.20
C VAL A 39 -6.07 12.80 1.45
N VAL A 40 -4.79 12.96 1.74
CA VAL A 40 -4.17 12.39 2.94
C VAL A 40 -3.77 13.47 3.93
N ARG A 41 -3.78 13.11 5.20
CA ARG A 41 -3.16 13.88 6.27
C ARG A 41 -2.17 12.98 7.01
N PRO A 42 -0.94 13.43 7.26
CA PRO A 42 0.01 12.64 8.02
C PRO A 42 -0.51 12.45 9.45
N LEU A 43 -0.28 11.26 10.01
CA LEU A 43 -0.47 11.04 11.44
C LEU A 43 0.59 11.82 12.23
N ALA A 44 0.29 12.10 13.50
CA ALA A 44 1.28 12.67 14.41
C ALA A 44 2.51 11.74 14.51
N ARG A 45 3.70 12.30 14.77
CA ARG A 45 4.96 11.53 14.75
C ARG A 45 4.96 10.37 15.76
N ASP A 46 4.31 10.55 16.90
CA ASP A 46 4.12 9.57 17.96
C ASP A 46 2.98 8.56 17.68
N ALA A 47 2.22 8.78 16.61
CA ALA A 47 1.15 7.91 16.12
C ALA A 47 1.50 7.25 14.77
N ALA A 48 2.79 7.23 14.40
CA ALA A 48 3.24 6.59 13.17
C ALA A 48 2.92 5.09 13.17
N ILE A 49 2.43 4.59 12.04
CA ILE A 49 2.12 3.17 11.83
C ILE A 49 3.07 2.63 10.77
N ASP A 50 3.98 1.76 11.18
CA ASP A 50 4.90 1.10 10.26
C ASP A 50 4.18 -0.01 9.49
N THR A 51 4.26 0.04 8.16
CA THR A 51 3.74 -1.02 7.29
C THR A 51 4.90 -1.79 6.68
N LEU A 52 5.02 -3.07 7.04
CA LEU A 52 6.00 -3.98 6.44
C LEU A 52 5.39 -4.70 5.23
N ILE A 53 6.08 -4.64 4.09
CA ILE A 53 5.75 -5.42 2.89
C ILE A 53 6.93 -6.35 2.60
N GLN A 54 6.65 -7.65 2.44
CA GLN A 54 7.67 -8.66 2.19
C GLN A 54 7.41 -9.39 0.87
N LEU A 55 8.48 -9.61 0.12
CA LEU A 55 8.49 -10.53 -1.02
C LEU A 55 8.96 -11.90 -0.53
N SER A 56 8.05 -12.87 -0.49
CA SER A 56 8.36 -14.22 -0.05
C SER A 56 8.55 -15.15 -1.25
N LEU A 57 9.68 -15.87 -1.25
CA LEU A 57 10.04 -16.83 -2.29
C LEU A 57 10.12 -18.25 -1.69
N PRO A 58 9.77 -19.30 -2.45
CA PRO A 58 9.87 -20.67 -1.97
C PRO A 58 11.32 -21.03 -1.66
N GLN A 59 11.56 -21.57 -0.47
CA GLN A 59 12.88 -22.08 -0.07
C GLN A 59 13.19 -23.40 -0.78
N GLY A 60 14.46 -23.60 -1.14
CA GLY A 60 14.97 -24.87 -1.68
C GLY A 60 14.51 -25.22 -3.10
N ARG A 61 13.85 -24.29 -3.80
CA ARG A 61 13.48 -24.47 -5.21
C ARG A 61 14.19 -23.45 -6.08
N THR A 62 14.81 -23.92 -7.16
CA THR A 62 15.28 -23.03 -8.22
C THR A 62 14.08 -22.36 -8.88
N LEU A 63 14.08 -21.03 -8.92
CA LEU A 63 13.05 -20.27 -9.64
C LEU A 63 13.20 -20.50 -11.14
N SER A 64 12.08 -20.45 -11.87
CA SER A 64 12.15 -20.31 -13.32
C SER A 64 12.77 -18.96 -13.68
N PHE A 65 13.34 -18.85 -14.88
CA PHE A 65 13.89 -17.57 -15.37
C PHE A 65 12.89 -16.40 -15.23
N ALA A 66 11.62 -16.62 -15.59
CA ALA A 66 10.58 -15.60 -15.48
C ALA A 66 10.30 -15.21 -14.02
N ALA A 67 10.25 -16.18 -13.11
CA ALA A 67 10.04 -15.93 -11.68
C ALA A 67 11.23 -15.19 -11.06
N GLU A 68 12.46 -15.55 -11.43
CA GLU A 68 13.68 -14.87 -11.01
C GLU A 68 13.67 -13.41 -11.47
N LYS A 69 13.40 -13.15 -12.76
CA LYS A 69 13.31 -11.78 -13.30
C LYS A 69 12.23 -10.96 -12.63
N LEU A 70 11.05 -11.53 -12.40
CA LEU A 70 9.98 -10.83 -11.70
C LEU A 70 10.34 -10.54 -10.24
N SER A 71 10.96 -11.49 -9.55
CA SER A 71 11.36 -11.31 -8.15
C SER A 71 12.39 -10.18 -8.00
N ALA A 72 13.41 -10.14 -8.85
CA ALA A 72 14.40 -9.07 -8.85
C ALA A 72 13.77 -7.70 -9.15
N TYR A 73 12.83 -7.66 -10.11
CA TYR A 73 12.08 -6.43 -10.41
C TYR A 73 11.24 -5.95 -9.22
N LEU A 74 10.51 -6.86 -8.57
CA LEU A 74 9.68 -6.54 -7.41
C LEU A 74 10.52 -6.12 -6.21
N GLU A 75 11.65 -6.78 -5.95
CA GLU A 75 12.55 -6.42 -4.86
C GLU A 75 13.09 -4.99 -5.04
N ALA A 76 13.56 -4.65 -6.25
CA ALA A 76 14.02 -3.30 -6.55
C ALA A 76 12.92 -2.26 -6.33
N ARG A 77 11.67 -2.56 -6.72
CA ARG A 77 10.55 -1.66 -6.49
C ARG A 77 10.13 -1.53 -5.04
N LEU A 78 10.06 -2.63 -4.30
CA LEU A 78 9.72 -2.59 -2.88
C LEU A 78 10.76 -1.82 -2.07
N ARG A 79 12.05 -1.95 -2.39
CA ARG A 79 13.12 -1.15 -1.77
C ARG A 79 12.94 0.34 -2.03
N SER A 80 12.64 0.73 -3.28
CA SER A 80 12.42 2.13 -3.63
C SER A 80 11.27 2.78 -2.85
N TYR A 81 10.22 2.00 -2.52
CA TYR A 81 9.12 2.49 -1.69
C TYR A 81 9.51 2.70 -0.22
N GLY A 82 10.41 1.87 0.32
CA GLY A 82 10.91 2.03 1.68
C GLY A 82 11.84 3.24 1.85
N GLU A 83 12.55 3.64 0.80
CA GLU A 83 13.50 4.75 0.82
C GLU A 83 12.82 6.11 0.57
N THR A 84 11.89 6.17 -0.38
CA THR A 84 11.32 7.44 -0.88
C THR A 84 9.86 7.66 -0.46
N GLY A 85 9.18 6.63 0.06
CA GLY A 85 7.72 6.61 0.18
C GLY A 85 7.05 6.21 -1.14
N VAL A 86 5.75 5.93 -1.10
CA VAL A 86 4.98 5.41 -2.26
C VAL A 86 4.33 6.52 -3.10
N MET A 87 4.18 7.71 -2.51
CA MET A 87 3.49 8.86 -3.08
C MET A 87 4.43 9.93 -3.65
N MET A 88 5.74 9.73 -3.59
CA MET A 88 6.74 10.56 -4.28
C MET A 88 6.89 10.21 -5.76
#